data_AF-A0A938U7A7-F1
#
_entry.id   AF-A0A938U7A7-F1
#
_cell.length_a   1.000
_cell.length_b   1.000
_cell.length_c   1.000
_cell.angle_alpha   90.00
_cell.angle_beta   90.00
_cell.angle_gamma   90.00
#
_symmetry.space_group_name_H-M   'P 1'
#
loop_
_entity.id
_entity.type
_entity.pdbx_description
1 polymer ?
#
loop_
_entity_poly.entity_id
_entity_poly.type
_entity_poly.pdbx_seq_one_letter_code
_entity_poly.pdbx_strand_id
1 'polypeptide(L)'
;MRRVTFLVLLALLAGACADVIQTQVPPPGAFNLYFRSQNVKPGMSRAEVEAVMGPPQIREQGDFRQGRYLLYFYRTHSMDYDGSNTVRGGYTPLVFQNDVLLGMGKREYLRAVDRSWTEQIAPAPWQRSW
;
A
#
# COMPACT_ATOMS: atom_id res chain seq x y z
N MET A 1 5.14 -54.05 6.43
CA MET A 1 4.76 -52.84 7.19
C MET A 1 5.67 -51.64 6.90
N ARG A 2 7.00 -51.78 7.00
CA ARG A 2 7.99 -50.69 6.77
C ARG A 2 7.91 -49.97 5.40
N ARG A 3 7.51 -50.67 4.32
CA ARG A 3 7.35 -50.08 2.96
C ARG A 3 6.10 -49.21 2.82
N VAL A 4 5.02 -49.54 3.52
CA VAL A 4 3.76 -48.77 3.50
C VAL A 4 3.95 -47.46 4.24
N THR A 5 4.63 -47.49 5.40
CA THR A 5 4.98 -46.29 6.17
C THR A 5 5.83 -45.32 5.35
N PHE A 6 6.77 -45.83 4.56
CA PHE A 6 7.64 -45.01 3.70
C PHE A 6 6.86 -44.31 2.58
N LEU A 7 5.90 -45.02 1.97
CA LEU A 7 5.04 -44.46 0.92
C LEU A 7 4.10 -43.37 1.46
N VAL A 8 3.56 -43.55 2.67
CA VAL A 8 2.72 -42.55 3.34
C VAL A 8 3.54 -41.29 3.68
N LEU A 9 4.77 -41.45 4.18
CA LEU A 9 5.67 -40.34 4.46
C LEU A 9 6.07 -39.57 3.20
N LEU A 10 6.30 -40.28 2.09
CA LEU A 10 6.61 -39.66 0.80
C LEU A 10 5.41 -38.86 0.25
N ALA A 11 4.19 -39.39 0.41
CA ALA A 11 2.97 -38.70 -0.01
C ALA A 11 2.69 -37.45 0.82
N LEU A 12 2.99 -37.47 2.13
CA LEU A 12 2.85 -36.31 3.01
C LEU A 12 3.87 -35.20 2.68
N LEU A 13 5.09 -35.57 2.29
CA LEU A 13 6.12 -34.60 1.89
C LEU A 13 5.86 -33.98 0.51
N ALA A 14 5.24 -34.72 -0.41
CA ALA A 14 4.93 -34.21 -1.75
C ALA A 14 3.80 -33.16 -1.77
N GLY A 15 2.91 -33.15 -0.78
CA GLY A 15 1.80 -32.18 -0.68
C GLY A 15 2.22 -30.78 -0.20
N ALA A 16 3.43 -30.61 0.33
CA ALA A 16 3.88 -29.36 0.94
C ALA A 16 4.57 -28.38 -0.05
N CYS A 17 4.82 -28.80 -1.30
CA CYS A 17 5.53 -27.98 -2.30
C CYS A 17 4.60 -27.22 -3.26
N ALA A 18 3.31 -27.09 -2.94
CA ALA A 18 2.39 -26.25 -3.70
C ALA A 18 2.35 -24.85 -3.10
N ASP A 19 3.47 -24.13 -3.14
CA ASP A 19 3.45 -22.70 -2.86
C ASP A 19 2.64 -22.01 -3.97
N VAL A 20 1.52 -21.40 -3.58
CA VAL A 20 0.74 -20.53 -4.47
C VAL A 20 1.61 -19.32 -4.78
N ILE A 21 2.19 -19.30 -5.98
CA ILE A 21 2.87 -18.12 -6.50
C ILE A 21 1.84 -16.98 -6.52
N GLN A 22 2.03 -15.96 -5.69
CA GLN A 22 1.15 -14.80 -5.70
C GLN A 22 1.36 -14.02 -7.00
N THR A 23 0.48 -14.23 -7.98
CA THR A 23 0.53 -13.61 -9.31
C THR A 23 -0.04 -12.19 -9.31
N GLN A 24 0.37 -11.34 -8.37
CA GLN A 24 -0.07 -9.95 -8.38
C GLN A 24 0.89 -9.11 -9.18
N VAL A 25 0.48 -8.84 -10.43
CA VAL A 25 1.24 -7.97 -11.31
C VAL A 25 1.11 -6.53 -10.80
N PRO A 26 2.22 -5.86 -10.45
CA PRO A 26 2.17 -4.46 -10.05
C PRO A 26 1.65 -3.59 -11.19
N PRO A 27 0.89 -2.52 -10.89
CA PRO A 27 0.46 -1.59 -11.91
C PRO A 27 1.66 -1.02 -12.67
N PRO A 28 1.53 -0.73 -13.97
CA PRO A 28 2.63 -0.17 -14.76
C PRO A 28 3.24 1.05 -14.07
N GLY A 29 4.57 1.04 -13.88
CA GLY A 29 5.30 2.15 -13.26
C GLY A 29 5.23 2.26 -11.73
N ALA A 30 4.49 1.39 -11.04
CA ALA A 30 4.36 1.42 -9.58
C ALA A 30 5.72 1.27 -8.87
N PHE A 31 6.58 0.39 -9.39
CA PHE A 31 7.92 0.18 -8.88
C PHE A 31 8.81 1.43 -9.02
N ASN A 32 8.72 2.13 -10.16
CA ASN A 32 9.44 3.37 -10.38
C ASN A 32 8.94 4.49 -9.44
N LEU A 33 7.63 4.59 -9.26
CA LEU A 33 7.02 5.53 -8.30
C LEU A 33 7.47 5.23 -6.87
N TYR A 34 7.51 3.96 -6.49
CA TYR A 34 8.00 3.54 -5.18
C TYR A 34 9.45 4.00 -4.94
N PHE A 35 10.37 3.81 -5.90
CA PHE A 35 11.74 4.30 -5.74
C PHE A 35 11.85 5.81 -5.72
N ARG A 36 11.10 6.52 -6.57
CA ARG A 36 11.07 7.99 -6.56
C ARG A 36 10.61 8.53 -5.21
N SER A 37 9.66 7.85 -4.55
CA SER A 37 9.17 8.27 -3.24
C SER A 37 10.23 8.24 -2.14
N GLN A 38 11.31 7.46 -2.30
CA GLN A 38 12.45 7.47 -1.36
C GLN A 38 13.22 8.80 -1.39
N ASN A 39 13.08 9.58 -2.47
CA ASN A 39 13.67 10.90 -2.60
C ASN A 39 12.75 12.02 -2.09
N VAL A 40 11.49 11.71 -1.77
CA VAL A 40 10.54 12.67 -1.20
C VAL A 40 10.75 12.77 0.30
N LYS A 41 10.88 14.01 0.81
CA LYS A 41 11.17 14.27 2.23
C LYS A 41 10.20 15.31 2.80
N PRO A 42 9.81 15.19 4.09
CA PRO A 42 9.07 16.25 4.77
C PRO A 42 9.76 17.60 4.61
N GLY A 43 8.97 18.66 4.47
CA GLY A 43 9.45 20.03 4.20
C GLY A 43 9.48 20.43 2.72
N MET A 44 9.43 19.47 1.79
CA MET A 44 9.36 19.78 0.36
C MET A 44 8.05 20.48 -0.01
N SER A 45 8.12 21.43 -0.94
CA SER A 45 6.96 22.05 -1.57
C SER A 45 6.23 21.08 -2.50
N ARG A 46 4.98 21.40 -2.86
CA ARG A 46 4.23 20.60 -3.84
C ARG A 46 4.94 20.51 -5.20
N ALA A 47 5.52 21.62 -5.65
CA ALA A 47 6.23 21.67 -6.92
C ALA A 47 7.46 20.75 -6.93
N GLU A 48 8.24 20.74 -5.84
CA GLU A 48 9.38 19.84 -5.69
C GLU A 48 8.95 18.37 -5.68
N VAL A 49 7.88 18.04 -4.95
CA VAL A 49 7.35 16.67 -4.94
C VAL A 49 6.87 16.25 -6.33
N GLU A 50 6.14 17.10 -7.04
CA GLU A 50 5.67 16.79 -8.40
C GLU A 50 6.82 16.69 -9.40
N ALA A 51 7.92 17.43 -9.22
CA ALA A 51 9.12 17.28 -10.04
C ALA A 51 9.80 15.91 -9.84
N VAL A 52 9.78 15.37 -8.62
CA VAL A 52 10.34 14.05 -8.29
C VAL A 52 9.41 12.92 -8.70
N MET A 53 8.13 13.02 -8.34
CA MET A 53 7.15 11.93 -8.44
C MET A 53 6.38 11.94 -9.77
N GLY A 54 6.29 13.09 -10.43
CA GLY A 54 5.28 13.37 -11.45
C GLY A 54 3.93 13.76 -10.84
N PRO A 55 2.92 14.01 -11.69
CA PRO A 55 1.58 14.35 -11.20
C PRO A 55 0.96 13.17 -10.44
N PRO A 56 0.24 13.42 -9.34
CA PRO A 56 -0.48 12.37 -8.61
C PRO A 56 -1.68 11.87 -9.40
N GLN A 57 -2.08 10.63 -9.18
CA GLN A 57 -3.27 10.05 -9.79
C GLN A 57 -4.56 10.67 -9.22
N ILE A 58 -4.57 10.96 -7.91
CA ILE A 58 -5.72 11.56 -7.22
C ILE A 58 -5.23 12.72 -6.36
N ARG A 59 -6.00 13.81 -6.38
CA ARG A 59 -5.82 14.98 -5.51
C ARG A 59 -7.10 15.16 -4.71
N GLU A 60 -6.99 15.22 -3.40
CA GLU A 60 -8.11 15.58 -2.51
C GLU A 60 -7.70 16.80 -1.69
N GLN A 61 -8.62 17.75 -1.53
CA GLN A 61 -8.45 18.89 -0.64
C GLN A 61 -9.63 18.94 0.32
N GLY A 62 -9.35 19.23 1.59
CA GLY A 62 -10.40 19.34 2.59
C GLY A 62 -9.90 20.01 3.86
N ASP A 63 -10.87 20.52 4.62
CA ASP A 63 -10.63 21.02 5.97
C ASP A 63 -10.84 19.84 6.94
N PHE A 64 -9.77 19.39 7.59
CA PHE A 64 -9.77 18.26 8.52
C PHE A 64 -9.11 18.69 9.82
N ARG A 65 -9.56 18.21 10.99
CA ARG A 65 -8.95 18.49 12.31
C ARG A 65 -8.49 19.95 12.50
N GLN A 66 -9.31 20.90 12.04
CA GLN A 66 -9.08 22.36 12.08
C GLN A 66 -7.97 22.92 11.16
N GLY A 67 -7.49 22.15 10.18
CA GLY A 67 -6.53 22.60 9.17
C GLY A 67 -6.99 22.30 7.75
N ARG A 68 -6.60 23.14 6.79
CA ARG A 68 -6.76 22.85 5.36
C ARG A 68 -5.61 21.97 4.88
N TYR A 69 -5.93 20.78 4.42
CA TYR A 69 -4.95 19.83 3.90
C TYR A 69 -5.17 19.57 2.41
N LEU A 70 -4.08 19.29 1.73
CA LEU A 70 -4.08 18.74 0.38
C LEU A 70 -3.42 17.37 0.41
N LEU A 71 -4.04 16.40 -0.24
CA LEU A 71 -3.66 15.01 -0.24
C LEU A 71 -3.38 14.57 -1.67
N TYR A 72 -2.18 14.04 -1.89
CA TYR A 72 -1.80 13.42 -3.16
C TYR A 72 -1.74 11.92 -3.00
N PHE A 73 -2.34 11.17 -3.91
CA PHE A 73 -2.30 9.71 -3.87
C PHE A 73 -1.52 9.16 -5.05
N TYR A 74 -0.42 8.48 -4.74
CA TYR A 74 0.41 7.78 -5.72
C TYR A 74 0.23 6.27 -5.60
N ARG A 75 -0.10 5.57 -6.69
CA ARG A 75 -0.20 4.11 -6.65
C ARG A 75 1.19 3.47 -6.70
N THR A 76 1.74 3.16 -5.53
CA THR A 76 3.08 2.58 -5.36
C THR A 76 3.05 1.06 -5.20
N HIS A 77 1.91 0.49 -4.82
CA HIS A 77 1.72 -0.96 -4.64
C HIS A 77 0.49 -1.47 -5.40
N SER A 78 0.42 -2.78 -5.62
CA SER A 78 -0.73 -3.47 -6.22
C SER A 78 -1.90 -3.61 -5.24
N MET A 79 -1.61 -3.78 -3.95
CA MET A 79 -2.60 -3.99 -2.90
C MET A 79 -2.18 -3.39 -1.56
N ASP A 80 -3.14 -3.30 -0.64
CA ASP A 80 -2.88 -3.02 0.77
C ASP A 80 -2.62 -4.34 1.51
N TYR A 81 -1.67 -4.30 2.44
CA TYR A 81 -1.36 -5.42 3.34
C TYR A 81 -1.12 -4.86 4.75
N ASP A 82 -1.22 -5.71 5.76
CA ASP A 82 -1.00 -5.30 7.15
C ASP A 82 0.43 -4.80 7.35
N GLY A 83 0.56 -3.59 7.91
CA GLY A 83 1.84 -2.88 8.04
C GLY A 83 2.25 -2.06 6.82
N SER A 84 1.47 -2.05 5.73
CA SER A 84 1.74 -1.20 4.57
C SER A 84 1.53 0.29 4.88
N ASN A 85 2.34 1.14 4.24
CA ASN A 85 2.15 2.59 4.21
C ASN A 85 1.09 3.02 3.18
N THR A 86 0.40 2.10 2.52
CA THR A 86 -0.65 2.41 1.56
C THR A 86 -2.03 2.51 2.19
N VAL A 87 -2.92 3.19 1.47
CA VAL A 87 -4.36 3.23 1.69
C VAL A 87 -5.07 2.71 0.44
N ARG A 88 -6.30 2.20 0.65
CA ARG A 88 -7.26 1.66 -0.33
C ARG A 88 -6.71 1.48 -1.75
N GLY A 89 -6.28 0.27 -2.09
CA GLY A 89 -5.87 -0.10 -3.45
C GLY A 89 -4.40 0.14 -3.77
N GLY A 90 -3.53 0.20 -2.74
CA GLY A 90 -2.09 0.35 -2.90
C GLY A 90 -1.62 1.78 -3.15
N TYR A 91 -2.41 2.78 -2.76
CA TYR A 91 -2.04 4.19 -2.87
C TYR A 91 -1.24 4.64 -1.66
N THR A 92 -0.06 5.20 -1.86
CA THR A 92 0.65 5.95 -0.82
C THR A 92 0.16 7.40 -0.82
N PRO A 93 -0.47 7.86 0.27
CA PRO A 93 -0.89 9.25 0.40
C PRO A 93 0.30 10.13 0.81
N LEU A 94 0.41 11.31 0.24
CA LEU A 94 1.31 12.38 0.65
C LEU A 94 0.44 13.53 1.16
N VAL A 95 0.77 14.03 2.35
CA VAL A 95 -0.04 15.00 3.08
C VAL A 95 0.65 16.35 3.08
N PHE A 96 -0.03 17.36 2.56
CA PHE A 96 0.46 18.73 2.51
C PHE A 96 -0.41 19.67 3.34
N GLN A 97 0.24 20.66 3.93
CA GLN A 97 -0.41 21.79 4.58
C GLN A 97 0.38 23.05 4.24
N ASN A 98 -0.32 24.12 3.83
CA ASN A 98 0.32 25.38 3.41
C ASN A 98 1.44 25.19 2.37
N ASP A 99 1.19 24.37 1.35
CA ASP A 99 2.14 24.00 0.28
C ASP A 99 3.33 23.12 0.70
N VAL A 100 3.48 22.80 1.99
CA VAL A 100 4.59 22.01 2.53
C VAL A 100 4.17 20.57 2.80
N LEU A 101 5.00 19.62 2.38
CA LEU A 101 4.83 18.20 2.68
C LEU A 101 5.08 17.94 4.16
N LEU A 102 4.05 17.50 4.88
CA LEU A 102 4.16 17.08 6.28
C LEU A 102 4.70 15.66 6.41
N GLY A 103 4.34 14.79 5.47
CA GLY A 103 4.78 13.41 5.44
C GLY A 103 3.97 12.56 4.49
N MET A 104 4.23 11.26 4.50
CA MET A 104 3.67 10.28 3.58
C MET A 104 3.25 9.01 4.30
N GLY A 105 2.29 8.30 3.74
CA GLY A 105 1.86 6.99 4.20
C GLY A 105 0.57 6.99 5.02
N LYS A 106 0.05 5.78 5.27
CA LYS A 106 -1.20 5.51 6.00
C LYS A 106 -1.27 6.28 7.32
N ARG A 107 -0.20 6.27 8.12
CA ARG A 107 -0.17 6.92 9.44
C ARG A 107 -0.35 8.44 9.34
N GLU A 108 0.37 9.09 8.44
CA GLU A 108 0.35 10.53 8.22
C GLU A 108 -1.01 10.96 7.66
N TYR A 109 -1.56 10.17 6.73
CA TYR A 109 -2.93 10.36 6.23
C TYR A 109 -3.95 10.32 7.38
N LEU A 110 -3.95 9.27 8.20
CA LEU A 110 -4.88 9.13 9.34
C LEU A 110 -4.69 10.18 10.43
N ARG A 111 -3.48 10.75 10.54
CA ARG A 111 -3.26 11.89 11.44
C ARG A 111 -3.96 13.14 10.91
N ALA A 112 -3.93 13.36 9.60
CA ALA A 112 -4.50 14.54 8.94
C ALA A 112 -6.02 14.44 8.79
N VAL A 113 -6.53 13.32 8.24
CA VAL A 113 -7.96 13.14 8.05
C VAL A 113 -8.59 12.60 9.33
N ASP A 114 -9.64 13.24 9.84
CA ASP A 114 -10.41 12.75 10.99
C ASP A 114 -11.34 11.58 10.60
N ARG A 115 -10.85 10.67 9.77
CA ARG A 115 -11.59 9.49 9.36
C ARG A 115 -11.24 8.37 10.32
N SER A 116 -12.23 7.86 11.04
CA SER A 116 -12.11 6.54 11.67
C SER A 116 -11.84 5.54 10.56
N TRP A 117 -10.61 5.02 10.47
CA TRP A 117 -10.31 3.93 9.54
C TRP A 117 -11.13 2.72 9.97
N THR A 118 -12.30 2.56 9.35
CA THR A 118 -13.03 1.30 9.42
C THR A 118 -12.36 0.44 8.39
N GLU A 119 -11.55 -0.50 8.86
CA GLU A 119 -10.82 -1.45 8.06
C GLU A 119 -11.83 -2.42 7.41
N GLN A 120 -12.69 -1.93 6.52
CA GLN A 120 -13.34 -2.75 5.51
C GLN A 120 -12.27 -3.07 4.46
N ILE A 121 -11.21 -3.77 4.88
CA ILE A 121 -10.44 -4.60 3.96
C ILE A 121 -11.48 -5.59 3.45
N ALA A 122 -11.93 -5.41 2.22
CA ALA A 122 -12.65 -6.48 1.55
C ALA A 122 -11.76 -7.72 1.72
N PRO A 123 -12.27 -8.81 2.34
CA PRO A 123 -11.44 -9.94 2.68
C PRO A 123 -10.66 -10.32 1.43
N ALA A 124 -9.36 -10.50 1.62
CA ALA A 124 -8.50 -10.88 0.52
C ALA A 124 -9.12 -12.09 -0.18
N PRO A 125 -8.96 -12.26 -1.50
CA PRO A 125 -9.68 -13.32 -2.23
C PRO A 125 -9.56 -14.72 -1.59
N TRP A 126 -8.47 -14.99 -0.87
CA TRP A 126 -8.21 -16.23 -0.13
C TRP A 126 -8.84 -16.33 1.28
N GLN A 127 -9.35 -15.22 1.83
CA GLN A 127 -10.10 -15.17 3.09
C GLN A 127 -11.62 -15.34 2.88
N ARG A 128 -12.07 -15.46 1.62
CA ARG A 128 -13.45 -15.85 1.30
C ARG A 128 -13.54 -17.36 1.49
N SER A 129 -14.06 -17.81 2.63
CA SER A 129 -14.52 -19.18 2.77
C SER A 129 -15.68 -19.39 1.81
N TRP A 130 -15.52 -20.33 0.88
CA TRP A 130 -16.63 -20.85 0.06
C TRP A 130 -17.66 -21.56 0.92
#